data_AF-Q173W8-F1
#
_entry.id   AF-Q173W8-F1
#
_cell.length_a   1.000
_cell.length_b   1.000
_cell.length_c   1.000
_cell.angle_alpha   90.00
_cell.angle_beta   90.00
_cell.angle_gamma   90.00
#
_symmetry.space_group_name_H-M   'P 1'
#
loop_
_entity.id
_entity.type
_entity.pdbx_description
1 polymer ?
#
loop_
_entity_poly.entity_id
_entity_poly.type
_entity_poly.pdbx_seq_one_letter_code
_entity_poly.pdbx_strand_id
1 'polypeptide(L)'
;MNTTLDDSGSTEWSTLHCSKDALTDFFGWFLQGILATLAFTCLIGKRFCEPLYNRRSWETWWYDTSKQGIGAMVIHMTNVYLAPLFQGDPCTWYIINFLLDSTIGLFIIYIGIKTCQYLARKKKWDAINFGEYGAPKSWLYQTWIYVGLMAIVKLITTLFIQLDIWDNVKNFVLSPFKDPRIELAVVMLVIPFFVNILIFWVTDNFLMRHTRKKRNTGTAHHHGREHSLLQKAMKKF
;
A
#
# COMPACT_ATOMS: atom_id res chain seq x y z
N MET A 1 35.23 40.61 -35.61
CA MET A 1 33.78 40.88 -35.72
C MET A 1 33.06 39.55 -35.67
N ASN A 2 32.07 39.48 -34.79
CA ASN A 2 31.58 38.28 -34.12
C ASN A 2 31.01 37.19 -35.02
N THR A 3 31.44 35.96 -34.73
CA THR A 3 30.75 34.70 -34.94
C THR A 3 29.49 34.67 -34.07
N THR A 4 28.30 34.56 -34.68
CA THR A 4 27.04 34.24 -34.01
C THR A 4 26.94 32.73 -33.86
N LEU A 5 27.19 32.23 -32.65
CA LEU A 5 26.89 30.85 -32.24
C LEU A 5 25.54 30.82 -31.53
N ASP A 6 24.67 29.92 -32.01
CA ASP A 6 23.53 29.25 -31.36
C ASP A 6 22.86 29.92 -30.15
N ASP A 7 21.71 30.54 -30.40
CA ASP A 7 20.71 30.91 -29.37
C ASP A 7 19.36 30.18 -29.59
N SER A 8 19.41 28.98 -30.19
CA SER A 8 18.25 28.08 -30.34
C SER A 8 18.19 27.00 -29.25
N GLY A 9 19.19 26.95 -28.37
CA GLY A 9 19.32 25.95 -27.31
C GLY A 9 19.01 26.46 -25.91
N SER A 10 18.43 27.65 -25.73
CA SER A 10 18.15 28.28 -24.43
C SER A 10 16.65 28.37 -24.12
N THR A 11 15.81 28.48 -25.16
CA THR A 11 14.36 28.68 -25.04
C THR A 11 13.57 27.38 -24.84
N GLU A 12 14.09 26.22 -25.27
CA GLU A 12 13.42 24.92 -25.11
C GLU A 12 13.58 24.34 -23.69
N TRP A 13 14.62 24.76 -22.96
CA TRP A 13 14.98 24.22 -21.65
C TRP A 13 14.33 24.95 -20.47
N SER A 14 13.84 26.17 -20.71
CA SER A 14 13.15 26.98 -19.69
C SER A 14 11.71 26.51 -19.45
N THR A 15 11.19 25.62 -20.31
CA THR A 15 9.85 25.02 -20.25
C THR A 15 9.85 23.54 -19.89
N LEU A 16 10.95 23.01 -19.33
CA LEU A 16 10.99 21.64 -18.78
C LEU A 16 10.33 21.57 -17.39
N HIS A 17 9.25 22.35 -17.18
CA HIS A 17 8.26 22.01 -16.17
C HIS A 17 7.58 20.71 -16.61
N CYS A 18 7.33 19.82 -15.65
CA CYS A 18 6.79 18.48 -15.84
C CYS A 18 5.58 18.48 -16.80
N SER A 19 5.83 18.18 -18.08
CA SER A 19 4.76 18.18 -19.08
C SER A 19 3.83 17.00 -18.81
N LYS A 20 2.54 17.19 -19.05
CA LYS A 20 1.46 16.23 -18.73
C LYS A 20 1.73 14.84 -19.31
N ASP A 21 2.40 14.79 -20.46
CA ASP A 21 2.70 13.54 -21.17
C ASP A 21 3.84 12.74 -20.51
N ALA A 22 4.72 13.37 -19.71
CA ALA A 22 5.85 12.69 -19.08
C ALA A 22 5.43 11.62 -18.06
N LEU A 23 4.24 11.76 -17.48
CA LEU A 23 3.66 10.79 -16.54
C LEU A 23 3.16 9.51 -17.24
N THR A 24 2.73 9.60 -18.49
CA THR A 24 2.11 8.49 -19.26
C THR A 24 2.93 8.04 -20.46
N ASP A 25 4.07 8.68 -20.72
CA ASP A 25 4.98 8.30 -21.79
C ASP A 25 5.59 6.92 -21.54
N PHE A 26 6.18 6.32 -22.58
CA PHE A 26 6.84 5.02 -22.51
C PHE A 26 7.83 4.93 -21.34
N PHE A 27 8.55 6.02 -21.08
CA PHE A 27 9.46 6.13 -19.94
C PHE A 27 8.72 5.99 -18.59
N GLY A 28 7.58 6.65 -18.41
CA GLY A 28 6.75 6.54 -17.20
C GLY A 28 6.29 5.10 -16.94
N TRP A 29 5.76 4.43 -17.97
CA TRP A 29 5.35 3.02 -17.87
C TRP A 29 6.51 2.07 -17.57
N PHE A 30 7.68 2.31 -18.17
CA PHE A 30 8.89 1.56 -17.88
C PHE A 30 9.30 1.70 -16.41
N LEU A 31 9.32 2.92 -15.87
CA LEU A 31 9.61 3.17 -14.45
C LEU A 31 8.57 2.52 -13.53
N GLN A 32 7.29 2.61 -13.88
CA GLN A 32 6.20 1.94 -13.16
C GLN A 32 6.42 0.43 -13.08
N GLY A 33 6.85 -0.18 -14.18
CA GLY A 33 7.15 -1.61 -14.28
C GLY A 33 8.34 -2.03 -13.39
N ILE A 34 9.38 -1.19 -13.30
CA ILE A 34 10.51 -1.41 -12.39
C ILE A 34 10.02 -1.36 -10.94
N LEU A 35 9.28 -0.31 -10.57
CA LEU A 35 8.75 -0.14 -9.22
C LEU A 35 7.83 -1.30 -8.81
N ALA A 36 6.95 -1.75 -9.72
CA ALA A 36 6.07 -2.89 -9.49
C ALA A 36 6.84 -4.19 -9.29
N THR A 37 7.88 -4.43 -10.10
CA THR A 37 8.74 -5.62 -9.98
C THR A 37 9.47 -5.62 -8.64
N LEU A 38 10.07 -4.49 -8.27
CA LEU A 38 10.80 -4.34 -7.00
C LEU A 38 9.88 -4.50 -5.78
N ALA A 39 8.69 -3.90 -5.81
CA ALA A 39 7.69 -4.07 -4.77
C ALA A 39 7.25 -5.55 -4.63
N PHE A 40 7.01 -6.22 -5.75
CA PHE A 40 6.66 -7.63 -5.76
C PHE A 40 7.78 -8.52 -5.22
N THR A 41 9.03 -8.29 -5.64
CA THR A 41 10.21 -8.99 -5.10
C THR A 41 10.36 -8.75 -3.59
N CYS A 42 10.09 -7.52 -3.11
CA CYS A 42 10.12 -7.21 -1.69
C CYS A 42 9.05 -8.00 -0.91
N LEU A 43 7.83 -8.12 -1.42
CA LEU A 43 6.76 -8.92 -0.80
C LEU A 43 7.10 -10.42 -0.75
N ILE A 44 7.76 -10.93 -1.79
CA ILE A 44 8.30 -12.30 -1.81
C ILE A 44 9.39 -12.46 -0.75
N GLY A 45 10.36 -11.53 -0.71
CA GLY A 45 11.45 -11.53 0.29
C GLY A 45 10.90 -11.48 1.71
N LYS A 46 9.96 -10.58 1.99
CA LYS A 46 9.24 -10.48 3.27
C LYS A 46 8.64 -11.82 3.68
N ARG A 47 7.96 -12.51 2.75
CA ARG A 47 7.36 -13.83 3.01
C ARG A 47 8.41 -14.86 3.43
N PHE A 48 9.59 -14.87 2.80
CA PHE A 48 10.67 -15.77 3.20
C PHE A 48 11.23 -15.44 4.58
N CYS A 49 11.21 -14.16 4.97
CA CYS A 49 11.57 -13.70 6.30
C CYS A 49 10.48 -13.94 7.37
N GLU A 50 9.24 -14.26 6.97
CA GLU A 50 8.17 -14.57 7.93
C GLU A 50 8.53 -15.81 8.77
N PRO A 51 8.40 -15.75 10.11
CA PRO A 51 8.73 -16.87 10.98
C PRO A 51 7.80 -18.05 10.72
N LEU A 52 8.37 -19.26 10.70
CA LEU A 52 7.70 -20.51 10.28
C LEU A 52 6.37 -20.76 11.00
N TYR A 53 6.24 -20.38 12.27
CA TYR A 53 5.04 -20.62 13.08
C TYR A 53 3.83 -19.74 12.71
N ASN A 54 4.04 -18.63 11.99
CA ASN A 54 2.97 -17.73 11.53
C ASN A 54 2.99 -17.54 10.01
N ARG A 55 3.81 -18.33 9.30
CA ARG A 55 3.98 -18.22 7.85
C ARG A 55 2.69 -18.63 7.15
N ARG A 56 2.15 -17.72 6.34
CA ARG A 56 0.92 -17.97 5.57
C ARG A 56 1.15 -18.95 4.41
N SER A 57 0.10 -19.69 4.04
CA SER A 57 0.12 -20.54 2.85
C SER A 57 0.33 -19.69 1.60
N TRP A 58 0.87 -20.29 0.54
CA TRP A 58 1.05 -19.61 -0.74
C TRP A 58 -0.27 -19.11 -1.33
N GLU A 59 -1.37 -19.82 -1.08
CA GLU A 59 -2.71 -19.42 -1.50
C GLU A 59 -3.18 -18.14 -0.78
N THR A 60 -3.06 -18.09 0.56
CA THR A 60 -3.43 -16.89 1.35
C THR A 60 -2.54 -15.71 0.98
N TRP A 61 -1.23 -15.95 0.81
CA TRP A 61 -0.30 -14.93 0.33
C TRP A 61 -0.73 -14.35 -1.01
N TRP A 62 -1.04 -15.21 -2.00
CA TRP A 62 -1.49 -14.78 -3.31
C TRP A 62 -2.79 -13.97 -3.24
N TYR A 63 -3.74 -14.38 -2.41
CA TYR A 63 -4.97 -13.64 -2.18
C TYR A 63 -4.70 -12.24 -1.61
N ASP A 64 -3.82 -12.09 -0.62
CA ASP A 64 -3.48 -10.78 -0.04
C ASP A 64 -2.70 -9.90 -1.03
N THR A 65 -1.73 -10.47 -1.73
CA THR A 65 -0.88 -9.75 -2.69
C THR A 65 -1.67 -9.31 -3.91
N SER A 66 -2.58 -10.15 -4.44
CA SER A 66 -3.46 -9.77 -5.55
C SER A 66 -4.39 -8.62 -5.19
N LYS A 67 -4.92 -8.57 -3.96
CA LYS A 67 -5.70 -7.42 -3.47
C LYS A 67 -4.90 -6.13 -3.49
N GLN A 68 -3.67 -6.18 -2.98
CA GLN A 68 -2.77 -5.03 -2.99
C GLN A 68 -2.45 -4.58 -4.42
N GLY A 69 -2.22 -5.52 -5.34
CA GLY A 69 -1.98 -5.21 -6.75
C GLY A 69 -3.17 -4.53 -7.43
N ILE A 70 -4.39 -5.06 -7.23
CA ILE A 70 -5.63 -4.43 -7.73
C ILE A 70 -5.78 -3.02 -7.15
N GLY A 71 -5.55 -2.88 -5.85
CA GLY A 71 -5.63 -1.61 -5.16
C GLY A 71 -4.63 -0.56 -5.67
N ALA A 72 -3.36 -0.95 -5.81
CA ALA A 72 -2.31 -0.09 -6.34
C ALA A 72 -2.61 0.35 -7.78
N MET A 73 -3.16 -0.54 -8.61
CA MET A 73 -3.59 -0.20 -9.96
C MET A 73 -4.73 0.83 -9.95
N VAL A 74 -5.76 0.63 -9.13
CA VAL A 74 -6.89 1.58 -9.02
C VAL A 74 -6.42 2.96 -8.56
N ILE A 75 -5.56 3.02 -7.54
CA ILE A 75 -5.02 4.28 -7.02
C ILE A 75 -4.15 4.95 -8.08
N HIS A 76 -3.28 4.21 -8.76
CA HIS A 76 -2.44 4.76 -9.82
C HIS A 76 -3.27 5.36 -10.97
N MET A 77 -4.27 4.63 -11.48
CA MET A 77 -5.16 5.15 -12.53
C MET A 77 -5.91 6.39 -12.07
N THR A 78 -6.34 6.42 -10.80
CA THR A 78 -7.00 7.60 -10.22
C THR A 78 -6.04 8.78 -10.10
N ASN A 79 -4.78 8.56 -9.70
CA ASN A 79 -3.76 9.60 -9.62
C ASN A 79 -3.45 10.22 -10.99
N VAL A 80 -3.28 9.37 -12.02
CA VAL A 80 -3.05 9.83 -13.39
C VAL A 80 -4.25 10.62 -13.91
N TYR A 81 -5.47 10.15 -13.66
CA TYR A 81 -6.70 10.84 -14.07
C TYR A 81 -6.89 12.19 -13.35
N LEU A 82 -6.56 12.28 -12.06
CA LEU A 82 -6.71 13.50 -11.27
C LEU A 82 -5.60 14.53 -11.49
N ALA A 83 -4.37 14.10 -11.80
CA ALA A 83 -3.22 14.98 -12.00
C ALA A 83 -3.50 16.20 -12.92
N PRO A 84 -4.14 16.05 -14.10
CA PRO A 84 -4.42 17.19 -14.98
C PRO A 84 -5.58 18.10 -14.52
N LEU A 85 -6.37 17.68 -13.52
CA LEU A 85 -7.50 18.46 -13.01
C LEU A 85 -7.08 19.51 -11.97
N PHE A 86 -5.89 19.37 -11.38
CA PHE A 86 -5.37 20.32 -10.41
C PHE A 86 -4.57 21.44 -11.10
N GLN A 87 -4.76 22.68 -10.63
CA GLN A 87 -4.03 23.85 -11.11
C GLN A 87 -2.62 23.89 -10.49
N GLY A 88 -1.56 23.84 -11.31
CA GLY A 88 -0.16 23.88 -10.88
C GLY A 88 0.71 22.83 -11.57
N ASP A 89 1.95 22.67 -11.09
CA ASP A 89 2.89 21.69 -11.62
C ASP A 89 2.41 20.23 -11.37
N PRO A 90 2.24 19.41 -12.42
CA PRO A 90 1.71 18.05 -12.28
C PRO A 90 2.57 17.13 -11.42
N CYS A 91 3.91 17.27 -11.50
CA CYS A 91 4.85 16.47 -10.70
C CYS A 91 4.70 16.77 -9.20
N THR A 92 4.57 18.04 -8.84
CA THR A 92 4.35 18.51 -7.48
C THR A 92 3.05 17.98 -6.91
N TRP A 93 1.96 18.06 -7.67
CA TRP A 93 0.68 17.54 -7.23
C TRP A 93 0.65 16.02 -7.16
N TYR A 94 1.35 15.35 -8.08
CA TYR A 94 1.51 13.90 -8.04
C TYR A 94 2.21 13.46 -6.75
N ILE A 95 3.33 14.10 -6.38
CA ILE A 95 4.07 13.72 -5.17
C ILE A 95 3.31 14.04 -3.89
N ILE A 96 2.61 15.18 -3.83
CA ILE A 96 1.77 15.52 -2.67
C ILE A 96 0.65 14.48 -2.53
N ASN A 97 -0.04 14.13 -3.62
CA ASN A 97 -1.04 13.07 -3.64
C ASN A 97 -0.46 11.74 -3.14
N PHE A 98 0.69 11.35 -3.69
CA PHE A 98 1.37 10.12 -3.33
C PHE A 98 1.77 10.08 -1.85
N LEU A 99 2.35 11.17 -1.33
CA LEU A 99 2.76 11.27 0.07
C LEU A 99 1.55 11.26 1.02
N LEU A 100 0.44 11.93 0.67
CA LEU A 100 -0.80 11.88 1.44
C LEU A 100 -1.41 10.49 1.46
N ASP A 101 -1.45 9.81 0.31
CA ASP A 101 -1.92 8.43 0.22
C ASP A 101 -1.04 7.49 1.07
N SER A 102 0.29 7.71 1.08
CA SER A 102 1.25 6.93 1.88
C SER A 102 1.19 7.17 3.39
N THR A 103 0.61 8.29 3.83
CA THR A 103 0.55 8.71 5.24
C THR A 103 -0.87 8.58 5.78
N ILE A 104 -1.75 9.52 5.43
CA ILE A 104 -3.16 9.56 5.85
C ILE A 104 -3.89 8.33 5.29
N GLY A 105 -3.63 7.97 4.04
CA GLY A 105 -4.26 6.82 3.42
C GLY A 105 -3.93 5.50 4.13
N LEU A 106 -2.66 5.28 4.48
CA LEU A 106 -2.24 4.10 5.24
C LEU A 106 -2.90 4.02 6.63
N PHE A 107 -3.05 5.17 7.31
CA PHE A 107 -3.74 5.24 8.60
C PHE A 107 -5.23 4.89 8.49
N ILE A 108 -5.92 5.41 7.48
CA ILE A 108 -7.33 5.10 7.23
C ILE A 108 -7.49 3.62 6.86
N ILE A 109 -6.62 3.06 6.01
CA ILE A 109 -6.62 1.63 5.67
C ILE A 109 -6.44 0.77 6.92
N TYR A 110 -5.52 1.14 7.81
CA TYR A 110 -5.32 0.45 9.08
C TYR A 110 -6.61 0.40 9.91
N ILE A 111 -7.24 1.56 10.15
CA ILE A 111 -8.49 1.65 10.91
C ILE A 111 -9.61 0.86 10.22
N GLY A 112 -9.74 1.01 8.90
CA GLY A 112 -10.74 0.33 8.09
C GLY A 112 -10.66 -1.18 8.21
N ILE A 113 -9.47 -1.76 7.98
CA ILE A 113 -9.23 -3.20 8.08
C ILE A 113 -9.49 -3.69 9.51
N LYS A 114 -9.01 -2.98 10.54
CA LYS A 114 -9.24 -3.36 11.96
C LYS A 114 -10.71 -3.32 12.33
N THR A 115 -11.45 -2.34 11.82
CA THR A 115 -12.90 -2.21 12.01
C THR A 115 -13.63 -3.36 11.32
N CYS A 116 -13.30 -3.67 10.07
CA CYS A 116 -13.85 -4.82 9.35
C CYS A 116 -13.60 -6.13 10.11
N GLN A 117 -12.36 -6.38 10.55
CA GLN A 117 -12.00 -7.56 11.34
C GLN A 117 -12.76 -7.62 12.68
N TYR A 118 -12.96 -6.49 13.35
CA TYR A 118 -13.74 -6.43 14.58
C TYR A 118 -15.22 -6.76 14.33
N LEU A 119 -15.83 -6.15 13.31
CA LEU A 119 -17.22 -6.40 12.92
C LEU A 119 -17.42 -7.84 12.46
N ALA A 120 -16.48 -8.38 11.68
CA ALA A 120 -16.46 -9.77 11.23
C ALA A 120 -16.54 -10.74 12.43
N ARG A 121 -15.69 -10.54 13.43
CA ARG A 121 -15.68 -11.37 14.64
C ARG A 121 -16.93 -11.20 15.50
N LYS A 122 -17.44 -9.97 15.63
CA LYS A 122 -18.63 -9.69 16.44
C LYS A 122 -19.90 -10.28 15.81
N LYS A 123 -20.04 -10.19 14.47
CA LYS A 123 -21.21 -10.69 13.72
C LYS A 123 -21.05 -12.12 13.18
N LYS A 124 -19.89 -12.77 13.41
CA LYS A 124 -19.51 -14.09 12.85
C LYS A 124 -19.59 -14.13 11.31
N TRP A 125 -19.13 -13.06 10.66
CA TRP A 125 -19.07 -12.95 9.20
C TRP A 125 -17.66 -13.26 8.73
N ASP A 126 -17.34 -14.55 8.60
CA ASP A 126 -15.99 -15.00 8.26
C ASP A 126 -15.55 -14.56 6.86
N ALA A 127 -16.50 -14.32 5.94
CA ALA A 127 -16.20 -13.85 4.58
C ALA A 127 -15.49 -12.49 4.52
N ILE A 128 -15.69 -11.62 5.52
CA ILE A 128 -15.08 -10.28 5.58
C ILE A 128 -13.94 -10.19 6.59
N ASN A 129 -13.54 -11.30 7.20
CA ASN A 129 -12.44 -11.34 8.15
C ASN A 129 -11.10 -11.37 7.40
N PHE A 130 -10.49 -10.19 7.22
CA PHE A 130 -9.22 -10.05 6.52
C PHE A 130 -8.15 -11.01 7.03
N GLY A 131 -7.54 -11.75 6.10
CA GLY A 131 -6.52 -12.77 6.37
C GLY A 131 -7.09 -14.18 6.63
N GLU A 132 -8.41 -14.36 6.60
CA GLU A 132 -9.07 -15.67 6.66
C GLU A 132 -9.89 -15.93 5.38
N TYR A 133 -9.62 -17.05 4.71
CA TYR A 133 -10.22 -17.39 3.41
C TYR A 133 -11.09 -18.65 3.42
N GLY A 134 -11.44 -19.17 4.60
CA GLY A 134 -12.21 -20.43 4.74
C GLY A 134 -13.67 -20.34 4.29
N ALA A 135 -14.24 -19.13 4.21
CA ALA A 135 -15.61 -18.91 3.76
C ALA A 135 -15.71 -18.79 2.22
N PRO A 136 -16.83 -19.22 1.60
CA PRO A 136 -17.00 -19.13 0.16
C PRO A 136 -16.93 -17.67 -0.31
N LYS A 137 -16.19 -17.43 -1.41
CA LYS A 137 -16.01 -16.10 -2.03
C LYS A 137 -15.41 -15.03 -1.09
N SER A 138 -14.79 -15.42 0.03
CA SER A 138 -14.13 -14.53 1.00
C SER A 138 -13.13 -13.57 0.33
N TRP A 139 -12.31 -14.07 -0.60
CA TRP A 139 -11.39 -13.24 -1.39
C TRP A 139 -12.13 -12.09 -2.08
N LEU A 140 -13.22 -12.37 -2.79
CA LEU A 140 -13.97 -11.38 -3.55
C LEU A 140 -14.56 -10.29 -2.63
N TYR A 141 -15.19 -10.69 -1.52
CA TYR A 141 -15.74 -9.72 -0.56
C TYR A 141 -14.65 -8.85 0.08
N GLN A 142 -13.54 -9.45 0.49
CA GLN A 142 -12.41 -8.71 1.06
C GLN A 142 -11.77 -7.78 0.02
N THR A 143 -11.66 -8.19 -1.24
CA THR A 143 -11.17 -7.34 -2.34
C THR A 143 -12.09 -6.14 -2.55
N TRP A 144 -13.40 -6.34 -2.63
CA TRP A 144 -14.35 -5.23 -2.79
C TRP A 144 -14.32 -4.25 -1.61
N ILE A 145 -14.26 -4.76 -0.38
CA ILE A 145 -14.12 -3.91 0.80
C ILE A 145 -12.80 -3.14 0.76
N TYR A 146 -11.70 -3.80 0.38
CA TYR A 146 -10.39 -3.16 0.28
C TYR A 146 -10.35 -2.06 -0.79
N VAL A 147 -10.89 -2.32 -1.98
CA VAL A 147 -11.04 -1.32 -3.04
C VAL A 147 -11.96 -0.18 -2.59
N GLY A 148 -13.05 -0.48 -1.90
CA GLY A 148 -13.93 0.54 -1.31
C GLY A 148 -13.22 1.41 -0.26
N LEU A 149 -12.38 0.81 0.60
CA LEU A 149 -11.55 1.55 1.56
C LEU A 149 -10.54 2.44 0.84
N MET A 150 -9.92 1.96 -0.23
CA MET A 150 -9.01 2.77 -1.06
C MET A 150 -9.73 3.91 -1.76
N ALA A 151 -10.96 3.70 -2.25
CA ALA A 151 -11.77 4.77 -2.82
C ALA A 151 -12.13 5.83 -1.77
N ILE A 152 -12.45 5.43 -0.54
CA ILE A 152 -12.69 6.36 0.58
C ILE A 152 -11.43 7.14 0.91
N VAL A 153 -10.28 6.47 1.03
CA VAL A 153 -8.97 7.13 1.19
C VAL A 153 -8.80 8.17 0.11
N LYS A 154 -9.01 7.78 -1.15
CA LYS A 154 -8.75 8.66 -2.27
C LYS A 154 -9.69 9.85 -2.31
N LEU A 155 -10.95 9.65 -1.96
CA LEU A 155 -11.91 10.74 -1.81
C LEU A 155 -11.45 11.72 -0.71
N ILE A 156 -11.06 11.21 0.46
CA ILE A 156 -10.61 12.05 1.58
C ILE A 156 -9.32 12.80 1.24
N THR A 157 -8.31 12.15 0.66
CA THR A 157 -7.05 12.81 0.28
C THR A 157 -7.26 13.83 -0.82
N THR A 158 -8.15 13.55 -1.78
CA THR A 158 -8.54 14.51 -2.84
C THR A 158 -9.25 15.73 -2.27
N LEU A 159 -10.21 15.56 -1.36
CA LEU A 159 -10.89 16.68 -0.69
C LEU A 159 -9.93 17.50 0.18
N PHE A 160 -8.99 16.84 0.86
CA PHE A 160 -7.99 17.52 1.69
C PHE A 160 -7.00 18.36 0.85
N ILE A 161 -6.69 17.91 -0.37
CA ILE A 161 -5.87 18.65 -1.33
C ILE A 161 -6.53 19.94 -1.82
N GLN A 162 -7.87 19.99 -1.87
CA GLN A 162 -8.61 21.18 -2.31
C GLN A 162 -8.57 22.33 -1.28
N LEU A 163 -8.01 22.12 -0.09
CA LEU A 163 -7.81 23.17 0.90
C LEU A 163 -6.59 24.03 0.51
N ASP A 164 -6.69 25.36 0.60
CA ASP A 164 -5.64 26.30 0.19
C ASP A 164 -4.38 26.33 1.11
N ILE A 165 -4.17 25.31 1.93
CA ILE A 165 -3.05 25.24 2.91
C ILE A 165 -1.73 24.76 2.28
N TRP A 166 -1.76 24.28 1.04
CA TRP A 166 -0.64 23.53 0.44
C TRP A 166 0.47 24.38 -0.17
N ASP A 167 0.28 25.68 -0.34
CA ASP A 167 1.25 26.52 -1.07
C ASP A 167 2.63 26.57 -0.40
N ASN A 168 2.67 26.59 0.94
CA ASN A 168 3.93 26.51 1.69
C ASN A 168 4.62 25.14 1.54
N VAL A 169 3.83 24.06 1.43
CA VAL A 169 4.35 22.70 1.27
C VAL A 169 4.89 22.49 -0.14
N LYS A 170 4.22 23.02 -1.17
CA LYS A 170 4.69 22.99 -2.56
C LYS A 170 6.08 23.62 -2.68
N ASN A 171 6.26 24.81 -2.10
CA ASN A 171 7.54 25.53 -2.15
C ASN A 171 8.64 24.77 -1.41
N PHE A 172 8.34 24.11 -0.29
CA PHE A 172 9.30 23.28 0.42
C PHE A 172 9.73 22.06 -0.41
N VAL A 173 8.77 21.36 -1.03
CA VAL A 173 9.02 20.16 -1.85
C VAL A 173 9.82 20.49 -3.12
N LEU A 174 9.59 21.66 -3.72
CA LEU A 174 10.27 22.12 -4.95
C LEU A 174 11.62 22.80 -4.70
N SER A 175 11.85 23.35 -3.50
CA SER A 175 13.11 24.04 -3.15
C SER A 175 14.43 23.25 -3.34
N PRO A 176 14.50 21.90 -3.25
CA PRO A 176 15.77 21.19 -3.25
C PRO A 176 16.42 21.00 -4.63
N PHE A 177 15.69 21.15 -5.74
CA PHE A 177 16.17 20.75 -7.06
C PHE A 177 16.17 21.93 -8.05
N LYS A 178 17.34 22.22 -8.63
CA LYS A 178 17.50 23.27 -9.65
C LYS A 178 17.54 22.72 -11.07
N ASP A 179 17.79 21.42 -11.24
CA ASP A 179 17.75 20.73 -12.55
C ASP A 179 16.42 19.97 -12.66
N PRO A 180 15.55 20.30 -13.63
CA PRO A 180 14.24 19.67 -13.78
C PRO A 180 14.31 18.18 -14.08
N ARG A 181 15.40 17.67 -14.67
CA ARG A 181 15.58 16.23 -14.93
C ARG A 181 15.83 15.46 -13.64
N ILE A 182 16.59 16.05 -12.72
CA ILE A 182 16.86 15.45 -11.41
C ILE A 182 15.60 15.50 -10.56
N GLU A 183 14.87 16.60 -10.59
CA GLU A 183 13.57 16.73 -9.90
C GLU A 183 12.60 15.63 -10.36
N LEU A 184 12.42 15.47 -11.68
CA LEU A 184 11.54 14.46 -12.27
C LEU A 184 11.93 13.04 -11.82
N ALA A 185 13.22 12.70 -11.91
CA ALA A 185 13.71 11.39 -11.49
C ALA A 185 13.53 11.16 -9.99
N VAL A 186 13.81 12.15 -9.14
CA VAL A 186 13.66 11.99 -7.68
C VAL A 186 12.19 11.84 -7.29
N VAL A 187 11.33 12.68 -7.84
CA VAL A 187 9.90 12.75 -7.50
C VAL A 187 9.12 11.54 -8.02
N MET A 188 9.43 11.05 -9.21
CA MET A 188 8.71 9.91 -9.80
C MET A 188 9.33 8.55 -9.48
N LEU A 189 10.65 8.49 -9.26
CA LEU A 189 11.36 7.22 -9.09
C LEU A 189 11.89 7.03 -7.67
N VAL A 190 12.75 7.94 -7.20
CA VAL A 190 13.51 7.72 -5.97
C VAL A 190 12.59 7.70 -4.75
N ILE A 191 11.75 8.73 -4.58
CA ILE A 191 10.84 8.80 -3.44
C ILE A 191 9.78 7.68 -3.52
N PRO A 192 9.08 7.47 -4.66
CA PRO A 192 8.10 6.40 -4.76
C PRO A 192 8.70 5.01 -4.58
N PHE A 193 9.96 4.78 -4.94
CA PHE A 193 10.64 3.51 -4.69
C PHE A 193 10.65 3.14 -3.21
N PHE A 194 11.21 3.99 -2.36
CA PHE A 194 11.32 3.69 -0.93
C PHE A 194 9.96 3.68 -0.24
N VAL A 195 9.09 4.63 -0.59
CA VAL A 195 7.77 4.75 0.02
C VAL A 195 6.86 3.60 -0.39
N ASN A 196 6.87 3.16 -1.66
CA ASN A 196 6.08 1.99 -2.08
C ASN A 196 6.51 0.72 -1.37
N ILE A 197 7.82 0.49 -1.22
CA ILE A 197 8.33 -0.64 -0.42
C ILE A 197 7.71 -0.60 0.98
N LEU A 198 7.72 0.56 1.64
CA LEU A 198 7.12 0.73 2.96
C LEU A 198 5.60 0.49 2.95
N ILE A 199 4.87 1.09 2.00
CA ILE A 199 3.42 0.96 1.87
C ILE A 199 3.03 -0.51 1.71
N PHE A 200 3.64 -1.22 0.75
CA PHE A 200 3.34 -2.63 0.50
C PHE A 200 3.71 -3.49 1.70
N TRP A 201 4.86 -3.23 2.32
CA TRP A 201 5.27 -3.96 3.52
C TRP A 201 4.26 -3.79 4.67
N VAL A 202 3.86 -2.55 4.95
CA VAL A 202 2.96 -2.22 6.06
C VAL A 202 1.54 -2.69 5.78
N THR A 203 1.02 -2.44 4.58
CA THR A 203 -0.31 -2.90 4.15
C THR A 203 -0.41 -4.42 4.23
N ASP A 204 0.62 -5.13 3.79
CA ASP A 204 0.69 -6.58 3.91
C ASP A 204 0.64 -7.04 5.38
N ASN A 205 1.26 -6.31 6.32
CA ASN A 205 1.10 -6.59 7.75
C ASN A 205 -0.33 -6.37 8.25
N PHE A 206 -1.06 -5.40 7.70
CA PHE A 206 -2.46 -5.15 8.09
C PHE A 206 -3.40 -6.25 7.61
N LEU A 207 -3.18 -6.74 6.39
CA LEU A 207 -3.93 -7.84 5.78
C LEU A 207 -3.58 -9.19 6.43
N MET A 208 -2.36 -9.36 6.90
CA MET A 208 -1.92 -10.58 7.55
C MET A 208 -2.78 -10.88 8.79
N ARG A 209 -3.24 -12.13 8.86
CA ARG A 209 -3.91 -12.65 10.05
C ARG A 209 -2.92 -12.68 11.21
N HIS A 210 -3.11 -11.83 12.20
CA HIS A 210 -2.49 -12.03 13.51
C HIS A 210 -3.27 -13.11 14.25
N THR A 211 -2.81 -14.35 14.12
CA THR A 211 -3.27 -15.43 14.98
C THR A 211 -2.93 -15.03 16.41
N ARG A 212 -3.94 -14.62 17.19
CA ARG A 212 -3.78 -14.48 18.65
C ARG A 212 -3.23 -15.81 19.12
N LYS A 213 -2.00 -15.80 19.66
CA LYS A 213 -1.41 -16.94 20.38
C LYS A 213 -2.54 -17.62 21.14
N LYS A 214 -2.88 -18.85 20.77
CA LYS A 214 -3.78 -19.68 21.55
C LYS A 214 -3.02 -20.03 22.82
N ARG A 215 -2.97 -19.09 23.76
CA ARG A 215 -2.34 -19.29 25.07
C ARG A 215 -3.19 -20.33 25.78
N ASN A 216 -2.65 -21.54 25.88
CA ASN A 216 -3.06 -22.63 26.77
C ASN A 216 -4.49 -23.17 26.64
N THR A 217 -4.80 -23.87 25.55
CA THR A 217 -5.79 -24.98 25.60
C THR A 217 -5.13 -26.36 25.61
N GLY A 218 -3.79 -26.43 25.77
CA GLY A 218 -3.06 -27.69 25.95
C GLY A 218 -3.05 -28.20 27.40
N THR A 219 -3.18 -27.32 28.39
CA THR A 219 -3.09 -27.70 29.82
C THR A 219 -4.37 -28.35 30.34
N ALA A 220 -5.55 -27.96 29.84
CA ALA A 220 -6.83 -28.55 30.25
C ALA A 220 -6.98 -30.01 29.79
N HIS A 221 -6.41 -30.37 28.63
CA HIS A 221 -6.53 -31.71 28.08
C HIS A 221 -5.56 -32.72 28.72
N HIS A 222 -4.43 -32.25 29.26
CA HIS A 222 -3.49 -33.08 30.01
C HIS A 222 -4.02 -33.38 31.42
N HIS A 223 -4.56 -32.36 32.11
CA HIS A 223 -5.08 -32.53 33.47
C HIS A 223 -6.32 -33.45 33.52
N GLY A 224 -7.22 -33.35 32.54
CA GLY A 224 -8.38 -34.25 32.45
C GLY A 224 -8.02 -35.71 32.17
N ARG A 225 -6.92 -35.95 31.44
CA ARG A 225 -6.45 -37.32 31.14
C ARG A 225 -5.77 -37.94 32.35
N GLU A 226 -4.95 -37.19 33.09
CA GLU A 226 -4.35 -37.66 34.35
C GLU A 226 -5.41 -37.95 35.42
N HIS A 227 -6.41 -37.07 35.60
CA HIS A 227 -7.47 -37.30 36.57
C HIS A 227 -8.31 -38.55 36.25
N SER A 228 -8.54 -38.82 34.96
CA SER A 228 -9.27 -40.02 34.52
C SER A 228 -8.44 -41.31 34.68
N LEU A 229 -7.13 -41.24 34.49
CA LEU A 229 -6.22 -42.36 34.74
C LEU A 229 -6.08 -42.66 36.23
N LEU A 230 -5.96 -41.63 37.08
CA LEU A 230 -5.93 -41.77 38.53
C LEU A 230 -7.24 -42.35 39.07
N GLN A 231 -8.40 -41.87 38.60
CA GLN A 231 -9.68 -42.47 38.97
C GLN A 231 -9.80 -43.95 38.53
N LYS A 232 -9.29 -44.31 37.36
CA LYS A 232 -9.27 -45.72 36.91
C LYS A 232 -8.32 -46.58 37.75
N ALA A 233 -7.19 -46.03 38.19
CA ALA A 233 -6.24 -46.73 39.05
C ALA A 233 -6.79 -46.92 40.47
N MET A 234 -7.45 -45.90 41.04
CA MET A 234 -8.05 -45.97 42.38
C MET A 234 -9.25 -46.92 42.46
N LYS A 235 -9.97 -47.15 41.36
CA LYS A 235 -11.07 -48.13 41.31
C LYS A 235 -10.60 -49.59 41.18
N LYS A 236 -9.29 -49.82 41.05
CA LYS A 236 -8.71 -51.16 40.84
C LYS A 236 -8.06 -51.74 42.09
N PHE A 237 -8.12 -51.01 43.20
CA PHE A 237 -7.82 -51.45 44.57
C PHE A 237 -9.10 -51.42 45.39
#